data_AF-A0A8T7BNL0-F1
#
_entry.id   AF-A0A8T7BNL0-F1
#
_cell.length_a   1.000
_cell.length_b   1.000
_cell.length_c   1.000
_cell.angle_alpha   90.00
_cell.angle_beta   90.00
_cell.angle_gamma   90.00
#
_symmetry.space_group_name_H-M   'P 1'
#
loop_
_entity.id
_entity.type
_entity.pdbx_description
1 polymer ?
#
loop_
_entity_poly.entity_id
_entity_poly.type
_entity_poly.pdbx_seq_one_letter_code
_entity_poly.pdbx_strand_id
1 'polypeptide(L)'
;MEKLGVNVNAHQYKKGRGCKQCSVTGYHGRMGVYELLDMNGELAEALRHGDTQAFVEAAERAPGYEPLVAVAHHHAANGMTSIEEILHLAGQVREDIIDNPPATLELEL
;
A
#
# COMPACT_ATOMS: atom_id res chain seq x y z
N MET A 1 2.68 1.97 -13.08
CA MET A 1 2.87 0.96 -12.02
C MET A 1 4.34 0.76 -11.60
N GLU A 2 5.31 1.50 -12.17
CA GLU A 2 6.74 1.25 -11.94
C GLU A 2 7.31 1.81 -10.62
N LYS A 3 6.61 2.73 -9.95
CA LYS A 3 7.12 3.41 -8.74
C LYS A 3 6.84 2.72 -7.40
N LEU A 4 5.98 1.71 -7.34
CA LEU A 4 5.63 1.06 -6.07
C LEU A 4 6.49 -0.17 -5.74
N GLY A 5 7.41 -0.58 -6.63
CA GLY A 5 8.25 -1.78 -6.43
C GLY A 5 7.48 -3.11 -6.37
N VAL A 6 6.16 -3.11 -6.61
CA VAL A 6 5.30 -4.29 -6.51
C VAL A 6 5.22 -4.99 -7.87
N ASN A 7 5.82 -6.17 -7.98
CA ASN A 7 5.63 -7.08 -9.11
C ASN A 7 4.84 -8.32 -8.68
N VAL A 8 3.54 -8.32 -8.99
CA VAL A 8 2.63 -9.40 -8.61
C VAL A 8 2.84 -10.71 -9.40
N ASN A 9 3.52 -10.66 -10.54
CA ASN A 9 3.78 -11.86 -11.32
C ASN A 9 5.05 -12.60 -10.89
N ALA A 10 5.85 -12.00 -9.99
CA ALA A 10 7.11 -12.57 -9.53
C ALA A 10 6.97 -13.60 -8.40
N HIS A 11 5.78 -13.73 -7.78
CA HIS A 11 5.56 -14.53 -6.58
C HIS A 11 4.36 -15.47 -6.71
N GLN A 12 4.41 -16.60 -6.01
CA GLN A 12 3.25 -17.48 -5.85
C GLN A 12 2.51 -17.11 -4.56
N TYR A 13 1.39 -16.41 -4.70
CA TYR A 13 0.55 -16.03 -3.56
C TYR A 13 -0.29 -17.20 -3.06
N LYS A 14 -0.61 -17.15 -1.77
CA LYS A 14 -1.45 -18.15 -1.10
C LYS A 14 -2.78 -17.53 -0.70
N LYS A 15 -3.82 -18.34 -0.74
CA LYS A 15 -5.13 -18.06 -0.15
C LYS A 15 -5.59 -19.27 0.63
N GLY A 16 -6.14 -19.05 1.81
CA GLY A 16 -6.70 -20.13 2.61
C GLY A 16 -7.92 -20.72 1.90
N ARG A 17 -7.99 -22.05 1.80
CA ARG A 17 -9.10 -22.77 1.13
C ARG A 17 -10.46 -22.64 1.84
N GLY A 18 -10.49 -22.13 3.07
CA GLY A 18 -11.65 -22.16 3.96
C GLY A 18 -11.76 -23.49 4.73
N CYS A 19 -12.01 -23.41 6.03
CA CYS A 19 -12.27 -24.57 6.89
C CYS A 19 -13.19 -24.18 8.05
N LYS A 20 -13.62 -25.15 8.87
CA LYS A 20 -14.49 -24.89 10.03
C LYS A 20 -13.86 -23.90 11.04
N GLN A 21 -12.55 -23.94 11.23
CA GLN A 21 -11.84 -23.08 12.20
C GLN A 21 -11.80 -21.60 11.78
N CYS A 22 -11.78 -21.33 10.48
CA CYS A 22 -11.85 -19.97 9.95
C CYS A 22 -13.26 -19.59 9.47
N SER A 23 -14.29 -20.35 9.85
CA SER A 23 -15.67 -20.13 9.38
C SER A 23 -15.78 -20.02 7.85
N VAL A 24 -15.00 -20.85 7.13
CA VAL A 24 -14.99 -20.93 5.65
C VAL A 24 -14.46 -19.66 4.95
N THR A 25 -13.93 -18.67 5.67
CA THR A 25 -13.41 -17.42 5.06
C THR A 25 -12.05 -17.60 4.36
N GLY A 26 -11.23 -18.54 4.83
CA GLY A 26 -9.83 -18.66 4.43
C GLY A 26 -8.87 -17.78 5.22
N TYR A 27 -9.37 -17.01 6.22
CA TYR A 27 -8.59 -16.07 7.04
C TYR A 27 -8.83 -16.31 8.53
N HIS A 28 -7.78 -16.18 9.36
CA HIS A 28 -7.90 -16.27 10.81
C HIS A 28 -7.01 -15.22 11.50
N GLY A 29 -7.61 -14.40 12.35
CA GLY A 29 -6.93 -13.25 12.95
C GLY A 29 -6.80 -12.06 11.98
N ARG A 30 -6.06 -11.04 12.41
CA ARG A 30 -5.71 -9.86 11.61
C ARG A 30 -4.26 -9.49 11.89
N MET A 31 -3.61 -8.89 10.92
CA MET A 31 -2.26 -8.34 11.05
C MET A 31 -2.30 -6.86 10.72
N GLY A 32 -1.59 -6.04 11.52
CA GLY A 32 -1.36 -4.64 11.16
C GLY A 32 -0.27 -4.53 10.09
N VAL A 33 -0.52 -3.72 9.08
CA VAL A 33 0.47 -3.27 8.10
C VAL A 33 0.61 -1.77 8.29
N TYR A 34 1.83 -1.26 8.31
CA TYR A 34 2.13 0.12 8.66
C TYR A 34 3.00 0.76 7.60
N GLU A 35 2.70 2.01 7.31
CA GLU A 35 3.58 2.92 6.58
C GLU A 35 4.09 3.94 7.59
N LEU A 36 5.40 3.95 7.83
CA LEU A 36 6.03 4.84 8.79
C LEU A 36 6.99 5.77 8.06
N LEU A 37 6.70 7.07 8.12
CA LEU A 37 7.55 8.12 7.59
C LEU A 37 8.03 9.00 8.75
N ASP A 38 9.29 8.87 9.11
CA ASP A 38 9.90 9.70 10.13
C ASP A 38 10.19 11.10 9.59
N MET A 39 9.66 12.12 10.27
CA MET A 39 9.87 13.51 9.89
C MET A 39 11.34 13.90 10.01
N ASN A 40 11.89 14.43 8.91
CA ASN A 40 13.25 14.94 8.84
C ASN A 40 13.27 16.40 8.33
N GLY A 41 14.46 16.98 8.20
CA GLY A 41 14.62 18.38 7.78
C GLY A 41 14.09 18.65 6.37
N GLU A 42 14.31 17.74 5.42
CA GLU A 42 13.84 17.90 4.02
C GLU A 42 12.31 17.88 3.95
N LEU A 43 11.68 16.93 4.64
CA LEU A 43 10.22 16.83 4.73
C LEU A 43 9.61 18.07 5.38
N ALA A 44 10.21 18.54 6.48
CA ALA A 44 9.72 19.72 7.20
C ALA A 44 9.87 21.01 6.38
N GLU A 45 10.93 21.13 5.58
CA GLU A 45 11.14 22.26 4.68
C GLU A 45 10.12 22.25 3.53
N ALA A 46 9.92 21.10 2.89
CA ALA A 46 8.92 20.95 1.84
C ALA A 46 7.51 21.31 2.33
N LEU A 47 7.13 20.82 3.53
CA LEU A 47 5.85 21.19 4.16
C LEU A 47 5.73 22.69 4.42
N ARG A 48 6.79 23.33 4.95
CA ARG A 48 6.80 24.77 5.25
C ARG A 48 6.59 25.61 4.00
N HIS A 49 7.09 25.15 2.85
CA HIS A 49 6.90 25.82 1.57
C HIS A 49 5.60 25.42 0.84
N GLY A 50 4.86 24.44 1.36
CA GLY A 50 3.69 23.89 0.67
C GLY A 50 4.05 23.17 -0.64
N ASP A 51 5.29 22.68 -0.75
CA ASP A 51 5.77 21.99 -1.95
C ASP A 51 5.52 20.49 -1.82
N THR A 52 4.37 20.05 -2.31
CA THR A 52 3.95 18.64 -2.27
C THR A 52 4.89 17.75 -3.09
N GLN A 53 5.45 18.24 -4.19
CA GLN A 53 6.33 17.42 -5.02
C GLN A 53 7.66 17.17 -4.29
N ALA A 54 8.27 18.23 -3.75
CA ALA A 54 9.48 18.10 -2.94
C ALA A 54 9.26 17.21 -1.71
N PHE A 55 8.06 17.26 -1.11
CA PHE A 55 7.71 16.39 0.01
C PHE A 55 7.71 14.91 -0.38
N VAL A 56 7.06 14.56 -1.50
CA VAL A 56 7.04 13.18 -2.01
C VAL A 56 8.45 12.70 -2.35
N GLU A 57 9.26 13.51 -3.03
CA GLU A 57 10.64 13.16 -3.39
C GLU A 57 11.54 13.02 -2.14
N ALA A 58 11.31 13.81 -1.09
CA ALA A 58 12.00 13.65 0.19
C ALA A 58 11.53 12.39 0.94
N ALA A 59 10.24 12.05 0.88
CA ALA A 59 9.69 10.85 1.49
C ALA A 59 10.23 9.58 0.82
N GLU A 60 10.25 9.52 -0.52
CA GLU A 60 10.80 8.38 -1.28
C GLU A 60 12.29 8.12 -0.96
N ARG A 61 13.04 9.13 -0.51
CA ARG A 61 14.46 9.03 -0.13
C ARG A 61 14.67 8.86 1.38
N ALA A 62 13.62 8.91 2.19
CA ALA A 62 13.73 8.82 3.64
C ALA A 62 14.20 7.41 4.06
N PRO A 63 15.25 7.29 4.89
CA PRO A 63 15.74 5.99 5.32
C PRO A 63 14.67 5.19 6.06
N GLY A 64 14.43 3.95 5.63
CA GLY A 64 13.45 3.06 6.28
C GLY A 64 12.00 3.35 5.94
N TYR A 65 11.71 4.36 5.11
CA TYR A 65 10.37 4.56 4.58
C TYR A 65 10.05 3.48 3.55
N GLU A 66 8.89 2.88 3.70
CA GLU A 66 8.34 1.92 2.75
C GLU A 66 6.82 2.13 2.64
N PRO A 67 6.27 2.31 1.42
CA PRO A 67 4.82 2.51 1.25
C PRO A 67 4.01 1.32 1.76
N LEU A 68 2.80 1.58 2.27
CA LEU A 68 1.91 0.58 2.86
C LEU A 68 1.71 -0.65 1.95
N VAL A 69 1.49 -0.40 0.66
CA VAL A 69 1.23 -1.45 -0.34
C VAL A 69 2.49 -2.30 -0.60
N ALA A 70 3.68 -1.71 -0.54
CA ALA A 70 4.93 -2.45 -0.66
C ALA A 70 5.11 -3.39 0.54
N VAL A 71 4.93 -2.89 1.77
CA VAL A 71 4.98 -3.72 2.99
C VAL A 71 3.94 -4.84 2.94
N ALA A 72 2.70 -4.52 2.56
CA ALA A 72 1.63 -5.52 2.39
C ALA A 72 2.00 -6.58 1.34
N HIS A 73 2.60 -6.16 0.22
CA HIS A 73 3.12 -7.05 -0.82
C HIS A 73 4.19 -8.00 -0.28
N HIS A 74 5.14 -7.51 0.52
CA HIS A 74 6.12 -8.36 1.20
C HIS A 74 5.46 -9.41 2.09
N HIS A 75 4.39 -9.06 2.84
CA HIS A 75 3.66 -10.03 3.65
C HIS A 75 2.92 -11.10 2.82
N ALA A 76 2.32 -10.75 1.69
CA ALA A 76 1.66 -11.74 0.85
C ALA A 76 2.65 -12.63 0.09
N ALA A 77 3.78 -12.07 -0.36
CA ALA A 77 4.86 -12.84 -0.96
C ALA A 77 5.40 -13.90 0.01
N ASN A 78 5.41 -13.61 1.31
CA ASN A 78 5.75 -14.56 2.38
C ASN A 78 4.59 -15.46 2.84
N GLY A 79 3.41 -15.33 2.21
CA GLY A 79 2.24 -16.15 2.49
C GLY A 79 1.53 -15.85 3.81
N MET A 80 1.76 -14.67 4.40
CA MET A 80 1.11 -14.26 5.65
C MET A 80 -0.26 -13.62 5.41
N THR A 81 -0.48 -13.02 4.25
CA THR A 81 -1.77 -12.52 3.77
C THR A 81 -1.97 -12.92 2.30
N SER A 82 -3.13 -12.60 1.73
CA SER A 82 -3.45 -12.87 0.33
C SER A 82 -3.19 -11.64 -0.56
N ILE A 83 -3.05 -11.88 -1.88
CA ILE A 83 -2.99 -10.78 -2.85
C ILE A 83 -4.29 -9.98 -2.90
N GLU A 84 -5.43 -10.62 -2.62
CA GLU A 84 -6.74 -9.98 -2.55
C GLU A 84 -6.81 -8.93 -1.44
N GLU A 85 -6.25 -9.23 -0.26
CA GLU A 85 -6.17 -8.26 0.84
C GLU A 85 -5.29 -7.07 0.46
N ILE A 86 -4.19 -7.26 -0.29
CA ILE A 86 -3.37 -6.15 -0.78
C ILE A 86 -4.15 -5.28 -1.76
N LEU A 87 -4.87 -5.89 -2.70
CA LEU A 87 -5.68 -5.15 -3.67
C LEU A 87 -6.80 -4.37 -2.97
N HIS A 88 -7.39 -4.94 -1.91
CA HIS A 88 -8.35 -4.24 -1.08
C HIS A 88 -7.73 -3.04 -0.36
N LEU A 89 -6.54 -3.21 0.24
CA LEU A 89 -5.78 -2.12 0.87
C LEU A 89 -5.44 -1.02 -0.14
N ALA A 90 -4.97 -1.36 -1.34
CA ALA A 90 -4.62 -0.38 -2.37
C ALA A 90 -5.84 0.41 -2.90
N GLY A 91 -7.03 -0.21 -2.93
CA GLY A 91 -8.28 0.45 -3.30
C GLY A 91 -8.82 1.40 -2.24
N GLN A 92 -8.51 1.17 -0.97
CA GLN A 92 -8.93 2.02 0.16
C GLN A 92 -8.05 3.26 0.36
N VAL A 93 -6.90 3.36 -0.31
CA VAL A 93 -5.99 4.52 -0.23
C VAL A 93 -6.51 5.75 -1.00
N ARG A 94 -7.75 5.72 -1.51
CA ARG A 94 -8.36 6.87 -2.19
C ARG A 94 -9.62 7.39 -1.49
N GLU A 95 -9.42 8.15 -0.43
CA GLU A 95 -10.43 9.11 0.08
C GLU A 95 -10.32 10.47 -0.65
N ASP A 96 -9.22 10.72 -1.37
CA ASP A 96 -8.91 11.95 -2.12
C ASP A 96 -9.82 12.20 -3.34
N ILE A 97 -10.59 11.19 -3.78
CA ILE A 97 -11.60 11.35 -4.84
C ILE A 97 -12.85 12.11 -4.33
N ILE A 98 -13.10 12.14 -3.01
CA ILE A 98 -14.33 12.74 -2.45
C ILE A 98 -14.31 14.27 -2.59
N ASP A 99 -13.15 14.92 -2.44
CA ASP A 99 -13.03 16.38 -2.44
C ASP A 99 -12.63 16.97 -3.81
N ASN A 100 -12.11 16.17 -4.73
CA ASN A 100 -11.80 16.60 -6.11
C ASN A 100 -11.79 15.43 -7.11
N PRO A 101 -12.91 15.12 -7.77
CA PRO A 101 -12.96 14.04 -8.74
C PRO A 101 -12.12 14.40 -9.99
N PRO A 102 -11.20 13.52 -10.45
CA PRO A 102 -10.56 13.72 -11.74
C PRO A 102 -11.61 13.69 -12.85
N ALA A 103 -11.47 14.57 -13.84
CA ALA A 103 -12.41 14.71 -14.96
C ALA A 103 -12.55 13.44 -15.82
N THR A 104 -11.64 12.47 -15.66
CA THR A 104 -11.71 11.16 -16.31
C THR A 104 -11.10 10.10 -15.39
N LEU A 105 -11.90 9.09 -15.05
CA LEU A 105 -11.48 7.86 -14.39
C LEU A 105 -11.44 6.76 -15.46
N GLU A 106 -10.32 6.65 -16.18
CA GLU A 106 -10.14 5.57 -17.16
C GLU A 106 -9.39 4.42 -16.50
N LEU A 107 -10.17 3.41 -16.07
CA LEU A 107 -9.70 2.06 -15.82
C LEU A 107 -9.72 1.31 -17.16
N GLU A 108 -8.55 1.02 -17.71
CA GLU A 108 -8.42 0.00 -18.76
C GLU A 108 -7.45 -1.10 -18.32
N LEU A 109 -7.86 -2.33 -18.66
CA LEU A 109 -7.37 -3.65 -18.23
C LEU A 109 -5.90 -3.94 -18.56
#